data_AF-A0A497KU50-F1
#
_entry.id   AF-A0A497KU50-F1
#
_cell.length_a   1.000
_cell.length_b   1.000
_cell.length_c   1.000
_cell.angle_alpha   90.00
_cell.angle_beta   90.00
_cell.angle_gamma   90.00
#
_symmetry.space_group_name_H-M   'P 1'
#
loop_
_entity.id
_entity.type
_entity.pdbx_description
1 polymer ?
#
loop_
_entity_poly.entity_id
_entity_poly.type
_entity_poly.pdbx_seq_one_letter_code
_entity_poly.pdbx_strand_id
1 'polypeptide(L)'
;MGVFLLGVGSGGVNILSRAYIEYDTIRKSGSFCYCINSSERDFRRVRERFKKAHMKRMPKRFVMRVVGPGFGAGKDAEKGLEMYREESTKILDEIEAIYNKHRFAIGFSIG
;
A
#
# COMPACT_ATOMS: atom_id res chain seq x y z
N MET A 1 10.13 -14.32 9.78
CA MET A 1 9.00 -14.45 8.82
C MET A 1 8.40 -13.06 8.65
N GLY A 2 8.33 -12.54 7.42
CA GLY A 2 7.73 -11.22 7.15
C GLY A 2 6.21 -11.30 7.09
N VAL A 3 5.55 -10.15 7.26
CA VAL A 3 4.09 -10.01 7.14
C VAL A 3 3.75 -9.18 5.90
N PHE A 4 2.68 -9.53 5.21
CA PHE A 4 2.10 -8.68 4.17
C PHE A 4 1.08 -7.72 4.76
N LEU A 5 1.34 -6.43 4.62
CA LEU A 5 0.57 -5.34 5.19
C LEU A 5 -0.16 -4.59 4.07
N LEU A 6 -1.49 -4.69 4.04
CA LEU A 6 -2.35 -4.03 3.07
C LEU A 6 -2.91 -2.72 3.64
N GLY A 7 -2.65 -1.60 2.97
CA GLY A 7 -3.19 -0.29 3.32
C GLY A 7 -4.16 0.20 2.27
N VAL A 8 -5.43 0.36 2.62
CA VAL A 8 -6.49 0.81 1.71
C VAL A 8 -6.90 2.26 2.02
N GLY A 9 -6.96 3.10 0.99
CA GLY A 9 -7.36 4.50 1.10
C GLY A 9 -6.36 5.39 1.84
N SER A 10 -6.69 6.67 1.98
CA SER A 10 -5.79 7.68 2.55
C SER A 10 -5.30 7.34 3.97
N GLY A 11 -6.18 6.79 4.80
CA GLY A 11 -5.87 6.37 6.18
C GLY A 11 -4.87 5.23 6.23
N GLY A 12 -5.15 4.11 5.56
CA GLY A 12 -4.26 2.96 5.52
C GLY A 12 -2.88 3.29 4.93
N VAL A 13 -2.86 4.08 3.86
CA VAL A 13 -1.62 4.58 3.24
C VAL A 13 -0.79 5.40 4.23
N ASN A 14 -1.43 6.30 4.98
CA ASN A 14 -0.74 7.11 5.98
C ASN A 14 -0.19 6.27 7.14
N ILE A 15 -0.97 5.32 7.66
CA ILE A 15 -0.54 4.42 8.73
C ILE A 15 0.68 3.61 8.29
N LEU A 16 0.59 2.90 7.15
CA LEU A 16 1.69 2.05 6.70
C LEU A 16 2.95 2.85 6.35
N SER A 17 2.81 4.01 5.73
CA SER A 17 3.97 4.85 5.39
C SER A 17 4.71 5.36 6.63
N ARG A 18 4.00 5.76 7.69
CA ARG A 18 4.61 6.18 8.96
C ARG A 18 5.24 4.98 9.67
N ALA A 19 4.50 3.87 9.76
CA ALA A 19 5.00 2.67 10.38
C ALA A 19 6.30 2.16 9.70
N TYR A 20 6.37 2.21 8.37
CA TYR A 20 7.57 1.82 7.62
C TYR A 20 8.79 2.72 7.89
N ILE A 21 8.56 4.01 8.16
CA ILE A 21 9.62 4.96 8.49
C ILE A 21 10.10 4.75 9.93
N GLU A 22 9.16 4.61 10.86
CA GLU A 22 9.42 4.63 12.31
C GLU A 22 9.92 3.27 12.80
N TYR A 23 9.33 2.16 12.35
CA TYR A 23 9.66 0.83 12.86
C TYR A 23 10.67 0.10 11.97
N ASP A 24 11.89 -0.05 12.48
CA ASP A 24 12.92 -0.82 11.80
C ASP A 24 12.55 -2.31 11.66
N THR A 25 11.70 -2.83 12.54
CA THR A 25 11.23 -4.21 12.55
C THR A 25 10.45 -4.54 11.29
N ILE A 26 9.60 -3.63 10.80
CA ILE A 26 8.91 -3.78 9.51
C ILE A 26 9.93 -3.86 8.38
N ARG A 27 10.96 -3.01 8.40
CA ARG A 27 12.01 -2.98 7.38
C ARG A 27 12.91 -4.22 7.42
N LYS A 28 13.28 -4.71 8.60
CA LYS A 28 14.24 -5.82 8.81
C LYS A 28 13.59 -7.20 8.72
N SER A 29 12.32 -7.34 9.10
CA SER A 29 11.58 -8.63 9.12
C SER A 29 11.31 -9.22 7.73
N GLY A 30 11.56 -8.47 6.66
CA GLY A 30 11.16 -8.85 5.31
C GLY A 30 9.69 -8.57 5.00
N SER A 31 8.99 -7.85 5.87
CA SER A 31 7.59 -7.46 5.65
C SER A 31 7.41 -6.59 4.40
N PHE A 32 6.26 -6.73 3.78
CA PHE A 32 5.90 -6.06 2.53
C PHE A 32 4.68 -5.18 2.75
N CYS A 33 4.79 -3.89 2.43
CA CYS A 33 3.68 -2.95 2.49
C CYS A 33 3.11 -2.76 1.09
N TYR A 34 1.82 -3.04 0.92
CA TYR A 34 1.10 -2.83 -0.32
C TYR A 34 -0.03 -1.84 -0.07
N CYS A 35 0.02 -0.69 -0.71
CA CYS A 35 -0.88 0.43 -0.48
C CYS A 35 -1.75 0.66 -1.71
N ILE A 36 -3.06 0.66 -1.56
CA ILE A 36 -4.02 0.91 -2.65
C ILE A 36 -4.82 2.17 -2.34
N ASN A 37 -4.95 3.05 -3.31
CA ASN A 37 -5.75 4.27 -3.15
C ASN A 37 -6.25 4.78 -4.51
N SER A 38 -7.39 5.44 -4.53
CA SER A 38 -7.91 6.10 -5.73
C SER A 38 -7.33 7.49 -5.95
N SER A 39 -6.54 8.02 -5.01
CA SER A 39 -5.92 9.35 -5.10
C SER A 39 -4.41 9.29 -5.27
N GLU A 40 -3.91 9.75 -6.42
CA GLU A 40 -2.46 9.88 -6.65
C GLU A 40 -1.82 10.97 -5.77
N ARG A 41 -2.60 12.00 -5.42
CA ARG A 41 -2.15 13.07 -4.52
C ARG A 41 -1.68 12.52 -3.17
N ASP A 42 -2.34 11.50 -2.65
CA ASP A 42 -1.94 10.87 -1.39
C ASP A 42 -0.60 10.14 -1.53
N PHE A 43 -0.32 9.48 -2.66
CA PHE A 43 0.99 8.86 -2.90
C PHE A 43 2.10 9.88 -3.12
N ARG A 44 1.82 11.05 -3.71
CA ARG A 44 2.80 12.15 -3.74
C ARG A 44 3.22 12.57 -2.34
N ARG A 45 2.26 12.71 -1.41
CA ARG A 45 2.54 13.01 0.01
C ARG A 45 3.39 11.92 0.68
N VAL A 46 3.17 10.64 0.36
CA VAL A 46 4.00 9.54 0.86
C VAL A 46 5.44 9.64 0.36
N ARG A 47 5.64 9.89 -0.94
CA ARG A 47 6.98 10.06 -1.53
C ARG A 47 7.73 11.22 -0.86
N GLU A 48 7.06 12.35 -0.66
CA GLU A 48 7.62 13.50 0.06
C GLU A 48 8.00 13.14 1.50
N ARG A 49 7.14 12.39 2.20
CA ARG A 49 7.41 11.91 3.56
C ARG A 49 8.66 11.02 3.62
N PHE A 50 8.80 10.10 2.66
CA PHE A 50 9.95 9.20 2.59
C PHE A 50 11.24 9.98 2.30
N LYS A 51 11.16 10.99 1.43
CA LYS A 51 12.27 11.93 1.17
C LYS A 51 12.66 12.70 2.43
N LYS A 52 11.69 13.23 3.18
CA LYS A 52 11.93 13.94 4.46
C LYS A 52 12.52 13.03 5.53
N ALA A 53 12.20 11.73 5.50
CA ALA A 53 12.80 10.71 6.36
C ALA A 53 14.17 10.21 5.87
N HIS A 54 14.81 10.93 4.94
CA HIS A 54 16.12 10.60 4.36
C HIS A 54 16.20 9.20 3.70
N MET A 55 15.08 8.65 3.25
CA MET A 55 15.08 7.44 2.45
C MET A 55 15.50 7.80 1.02
N LYS A 56 16.73 7.44 0.63
CA LYS A 56 17.35 7.82 -0.66
C LYS A 56 16.50 7.47 -1.89
N ARG A 57 15.69 6.40 -1.80
CA ARG A 57 14.81 5.90 -2.86
C ARG A 57 13.54 5.33 -2.23
N MET A 58 12.49 5.18 -3.04
CA MET A 58 11.33 4.41 -2.62
C MET A 58 11.76 2.98 -2.24
N PRO A 59 11.41 2.51 -1.03
CA PRO A 59 11.69 1.14 -0.60
C PRO A 59 11.07 0.12 -1.54
N LYS A 60 11.87 -0.88 -1.94
CA LYS A 60 11.40 -1.96 -2.84
C LYS A 60 10.23 -2.78 -2.25
N ARG A 61 10.10 -2.81 -0.93
CA ARG A 61 9.03 -3.51 -0.19
C ARG A 61 7.87 -2.58 0.22
N PHE A 62 7.76 -1.44 -0.42
CA PHE A 62 6.66 -0.49 -0.23
C PHE A 62 6.04 -0.15 -1.59
N VAL A 63 4.94 -0.81 -1.93
CA VAL A 63 4.26 -0.66 -3.22
C VAL A 63 3.06 0.27 -3.05
N MET A 64 2.86 1.16 -4.01
CA MET A 64 1.72 2.08 -4.07
C MET A 64 0.99 1.86 -5.40
N ARG A 65 -0.26 1.44 -5.33
CA ARG A 65 -1.13 1.16 -6.47
C ARG A 65 -2.27 2.19 -6.51
N VAL A 66 -2.32 2.96 -7.59
CA VAL A 66 -3.47 3.82 -7.86
C VAL A 66 -4.55 2.95 -8.50
N VAL A 67 -5.80 3.09 -8.04
CA VAL A 67 -6.97 2.51 -8.72
C VAL A 67 -7.81 3.59 -9.36
N GLY A 68 -8.30 3.33 -10.57
CA GLY A 68 -9.10 4.30 -11.32
C GLY A 68 -8.29 5.55 -11.73
N PRO A 69 -8.95 6.70 -11.96
CA PRO A 69 -8.34 7.85 -12.62
C PRO A 69 -7.38 8.69 -11.75
N GLY A 70 -7.21 8.35 -10.46
CA GLY A 70 -6.23 9.02 -9.59
C GLY A 70 -6.71 10.29 -8.87
N PHE A 71 -7.97 10.69 -9.02
CA PHE A 71 -8.54 11.88 -8.36
C PHE A 71 -9.18 11.61 -6.99
N GLY A 72 -9.36 10.34 -6.64
CA GLY A 72 -10.07 9.91 -5.43
C GLY A 72 -11.59 9.74 -5.64
N ALA A 73 -12.20 8.92 -4.80
CA ALA A 73 -13.65 8.66 -4.84
C ALA A 73 -14.48 9.71 -4.05
N GLY A 74 -13.84 10.67 -3.37
CA GLY A 74 -14.58 11.78 -2.73
C GLY A 74 -15.53 11.39 -1.59
N LYS A 75 -15.23 10.31 -0.85
CA LYS A 75 -16.09 9.65 0.17
C LYS A 75 -17.26 8.85 -0.39
N ASP A 76 -17.39 8.75 -1.70
CA ASP A 76 -18.33 7.82 -2.33
C ASP A 76 -17.77 6.39 -2.25
N ALA A 77 -18.42 5.56 -1.42
CA ALA A 77 -17.98 4.20 -1.17
C ALA A 77 -18.27 3.27 -2.37
N GLU A 78 -19.37 3.49 -3.10
CA GLU A 78 -19.76 2.68 -4.25
C GLU A 78 -18.80 2.92 -5.41
N LYS A 79 -18.55 4.19 -5.73
CA LYS A 79 -17.53 4.58 -6.71
C LYS A 79 -16.15 4.08 -6.33
N GLY A 80 -15.81 4.10 -5.03
CA GLY A 80 -14.57 3.52 -4.53
C GLY A 80 -14.50 2.01 -4.82
N LEU A 81 -15.55 1.27 -4.48
CA LEU A 81 -15.65 -0.17 -4.71
C LEU A 81 -15.60 -0.54 -6.19
N GLU A 82 -16.26 0.24 -7.06
CA GLU A 82 -16.20 0.06 -8.52
C GLU A 82 -14.76 0.14 -9.03
N MET A 83 -14.02 1.20 -8.67
CA MET A 83 -12.60 1.34 -9.05
C MET A 83 -11.74 0.17 -8.57
N TYR A 84 -12.02 -0.37 -7.37
CA TYR A 84 -11.34 -1.56 -6.88
C TYR A 84 -11.67 -2.81 -7.68
N ARG A 85 -12.94 -3.00 -8.05
CA ARG A 85 -13.41 -4.15 -8.83
C ARG A 85 -12.86 -4.15 -10.25
N GLU A 86 -12.81 -2.99 -10.90
CA GLU A 86 -12.23 -2.85 -12.24
C GLU A 86 -10.74 -3.25 -12.29
N GLU A 87 -10.03 -3.10 -11.18
CA GLU A 87 -8.60 -3.44 -11.07
C GLU A 87 -8.31 -4.70 -10.26
N SER A 88 -9.33 -5.42 -9.78
CA SER A 88 -9.15 -6.47 -8.78
C SER A 88 -8.25 -7.60 -9.27
N THR A 89 -8.39 -8.02 -10.53
CA THR A 89 -7.54 -9.07 -11.12
C THR A 89 -6.07 -8.67 -11.09
N LYS A 90 -5.75 -7.45 -11.52
CA LYS A 90 -4.36 -6.94 -11.53
C LYS A 90 -3.79 -6.84 -10.11
N ILE A 91 -4.59 -6.40 -9.14
CA ILE A 91 -4.19 -6.31 -7.74
C ILE A 91 -3.88 -7.72 -7.21
N LEU A 92 -4.75 -8.69 -7.47
CA LEU A 92 -4.55 -10.08 -7.03
C LEU A 92 -3.31 -10.70 -7.66
N ASP A 93 -3.09 -10.50 -8.97
CA ASP A 93 -1.89 -10.99 -9.68
C ASP A 93 -0.60 -10.42 -9.07
N GLU A 94 -0.60 -9.13 -8.71
CA GLU A 94 0.55 -8.50 -8.05
C GLU A 94 0.79 -9.06 -6.64
N ILE A 95 -0.26 -9.25 -5.85
CA ILE A 95 -0.16 -9.83 -4.52
C ILE A 95 0.34 -11.27 -4.60
N GLU A 96 -0.16 -12.06 -5.54
CA GLU A 96 0.28 -13.43 -5.79
C GLU A 96 1.77 -13.47 -6.18
N ALA A 97 2.21 -12.60 -7.09
CA ALA A 97 3.61 -12.51 -7.48
C ALA A 97 4.53 -12.15 -6.30
N ILE A 98 4.09 -11.22 -5.43
CA ILE A 98 4.82 -10.85 -4.21
C ILE A 98 4.86 -12.05 -3.25
N TYR A 99 3.75 -12.74 -3.05
CA TYR A 99 3.65 -13.92 -2.19
C TYR A 99 4.57 -15.05 -2.64
N ASN A 100 4.53 -15.41 -3.92
CA ASN A 100 5.34 -16.48 -4.49
C ASN A 100 6.85 -16.21 -4.37
N LYS A 101 7.26 -14.93 -4.41
CA LYS A 101 8.66 -14.54 -4.26
C LYS A 101 9.14 -14.50 -2.81
N HIS A 102 8.30 -14.06 -1.88
CA HIS A 102 8.72 -13.70 -0.53
C HIS A 102 8.22 -14.63 0.58
N ARG A 103 7.19 -15.46 0.33
CA ARG A 103 6.59 -16.41 1.27
C ARG A 103 6.35 -15.80 2.66
N PHE A 104 5.35 -14.94 2.76
CA PHE A 104 4.93 -14.28 4.02
C PHE A 104 3.64 -14.88 4.58
N ALA A 105 3.40 -14.68 5.88
CA ALA A 105 2.09 -14.92 6.45
C ALA A 105 1.11 -13.81 6.01
N ILE A 106 -0.12 -14.19 5.67
CA ILE A 106 -1.20 -13.26 5.34
C ILE A 106 -2.07 -13.11 6.59
N GLY A 107 -2.25 -11.89 7.07
CA GLY A 107 -3.18 -11.55 8.13
C GLY A 107 -4.11 -10.43 7.69
N PHE A 108 -5.41 -10.56 7.97
CA PHE A 108 -6.41 -9.53 7.70
C PHE A 108 -7.29 -9.30 8.93
N SER A 109 -7.64 -8.04 9.16
CA SER A 109 -8.63 -7.64 10.15
C SER A 109 -9.88 -7.20 9.39
N ILE A 110 -11.03 -7.78 9.75
CA ILE A 110 -12.35 -7.37 9.23
C ILE A 110 -13.03 -6.57 10.34
N GLY A 111 -13.41 -5.34 10.05
CA GLY A 111 -14.09 -4.42 10.97
C GLY A 111 -14.85 -3.36 10.20
#